data_AF-A0A7Y5BKJ8-F1
#
_entry.id   AF-A0A7Y5BKJ8-F1
#
_cell.length_a   1.000
_cell.length_b   1.000
_cell.length_c   1.000
_cell.angle_alpha   90.00
_cell.angle_beta   90.00
_cell.angle_gamma   90.00
#
_symmetry.space_group_name_H-M   'P 1'
#
loop_
_entity.id
_entity.type
_entity.pdbx_description
1 polymer ?
#
loop_
_entity_poly.entity_id
_entity_poly.type
_entity_poly.pdbx_seq_one_letter_code
_entity_poly.pdbx_strand_id
1 'polypeptide(L)'
;MIERVSYILSGKISYYRIAIVIAIVGIGFYLKDKRDWIKKIYPPKKIHVRISGQVQNPGVYELEEGAKYSDLIQKSGGLKNYNEEIQDIELIDGQIVNIGKQEK
;
A
#
# COMPACT_ATOMS: atom_id res chain seq x y z
N MET A 1 7.96 -1.88 -56.61
CA MET A 1 6.92 -2.72 -55.99
C MET A 1 7.15 -2.94 -54.48
N ILE A 2 8.41 -3.07 -54.03
CA ILE A 2 8.78 -3.38 -52.63
C ILE A 2 8.53 -2.20 -51.66
N GLU A 3 8.70 -0.95 -52.08
CA GLU A 3 8.50 0.22 -51.21
C GLU A 3 7.05 0.40 -50.71
N ARG A 4 6.05 0.07 -51.56
CA ARG A 4 4.63 0.17 -51.18
C ARG A 4 4.23 -0.87 -50.12
N VAL A 5 4.86 -2.05 -50.15
CA VAL A 5 4.65 -3.12 -49.15
C VAL A 5 5.31 -2.76 -47.82
N SER A 6 6.51 -2.16 -47.88
CA SER A 6 7.22 -1.66 -46.69
C SER A 6 6.44 -0.57 -45.96
N TYR A 7 5.84 0.39 -46.69
CA TYR A 7 5.02 1.46 -46.10
C TYR A 7 3.76 0.94 -45.37
N ILE A 8 3.10 -0.10 -45.92
CA ILE A 8 1.92 -0.70 -45.30
C ILE A 8 2.30 -1.51 -44.05
N LEU A 9 3.43 -2.22 -44.09
CA LEU A 9 3.94 -2.99 -42.94
C LEU A 9 4.41 -2.08 -41.80
N SER A 10 5.11 -0.97 -42.11
CA SER A 10 5.58 -0.02 -41.10
C SER A 10 4.43 0.71 -40.39
N GLY A 11 3.39 1.09 -41.15
CA GLY A 11 2.17 1.69 -40.59
C GLY A 11 1.40 0.74 -39.66
N LYS A 12 1.28 -0.54 -40.03
CA LYS A 12 0.65 -1.56 -39.18
C LYS A 12 1.45 -1.82 -37.90
N ILE A 13 2.79 -1.93 -37.98
CA ILE A 13 3.66 -2.09 -36.80
C ILE A 13 3.49 -0.92 -35.82
N SER A 14 3.42 0.32 -36.33
CA SER A 14 3.25 1.53 -35.52
C SER A 14 1.89 1.56 -34.82
N TYR A 15 0.82 1.17 -35.54
CA TYR A 15 -0.52 1.07 -34.98
C TYR A 15 -0.60 0.06 -33.82
N TYR A 16 -0.04 -1.15 -33.99
CA TYR A 16 -0.05 -2.16 -32.93
C TYR A 16 0.75 -1.71 -31.69
N ARG A 17 1.84 -0.97 -31.88
CA ARG A 17 2.61 -0.39 -30.76
C ARG A 17 1.78 0.61 -29.96
N ILE A 18 1.09 1.53 -30.64
CA ILE A 18 0.24 2.53 -30.00
C ILE A 18 -0.97 1.88 -29.31
N ALA A 19 -1.61 0.91 -29.98
CA ALA A 19 -2.74 0.17 -29.42
C ALA A 19 -2.36 -0.61 -28.14
N ILE A 20 -1.17 -1.21 -28.08
CA ILE A 20 -0.67 -1.90 -26.89
C ILE A 20 -0.47 -0.92 -25.73
N VAL A 21 0.09 0.26 -25.98
CA VAL A 21 0.28 1.27 -24.92
C VAL A 21 -1.07 1.76 -24.38
N ILE A 22 -2.03 2.05 -25.26
CA ILE A 22 -3.40 2.45 -24.87
C ILE A 22 -4.08 1.34 -24.08
N ALA A 23 -3.92 0.08 -24.48
CA ALA A 23 -4.47 -1.07 -23.75
C ALA A 23 -3.85 -1.21 -22.36
N ILE A 24 -2.52 -1.08 -22.21
CA ILE A 24 -1.83 -1.15 -20.91
C ILE A 24 -2.30 -0.02 -19.99
N VAL A 25 -2.38 1.22 -20.50
CA VAL A 25 -2.84 2.38 -19.73
C VAL A 25 -4.31 2.22 -19.33
N GLY A 26 -5.16 1.79 -20.26
CA GLY A 26 -6.59 1.54 -20.00
C GLY A 26 -6.83 0.43 -18.99
N ILE A 27 -6.09 -0.67 -19.09
CA ILE A 27 -6.13 -1.78 -18.11
C ILE A 27 -5.67 -1.31 -16.73
N GLY A 28 -4.58 -0.53 -16.65
CA GLY A 28 -4.10 0.03 -15.39
C GLY A 28 -5.12 0.95 -14.72
N PHE A 29 -5.81 1.77 -15.51
CA PHE A 29 -6.91 2.62 -15.03
C PHE A 29 -8.12 1.79 -14.58
N TYR A 30 -8.51 0.79 -15.36
CA TYR A 30 -9.64 -0.10 -15.08
C TYR A 30 -9.46 -0.90 -13.77
N LEU A 31 -8.23 -1.35 -13.49
CA LEU A 31 -7.92 -2.07 -12.26
C LEU A 31 -7.88 -1.17 -11.01
N LYS A 32 -7.63 0.15 -11.17
CA LYS A 32 -7.56 1.09 -10.03
C LYS A 32 -8.89 1.26 -9.31
N ASP A 33 -9.99 1.24 -10.06
CA ASP A 33 -11.37 1.46 -9.57
C ASP A 33 -11.93 0.27 -8.78
N LYS A 34 -11.35 -0.91 -8.99
CA LYS A 34 -11.78 -2.18 -8.43
C LYS A 34 -10.98 -2.58 -7.18
N ARG A 35 -10.48 -1.65 -6.36
CA ARG A 35 -9.88 -2.04 -5.07
C ARG A 35 -10.91 -2.32 -3.97
N ASP A 36 -12.03 -1.62 -3.99
CA ASP A 36 -12.99 -1.67 -2.87
C ASP A 36 -13.88 -2.93 -2.86
N TRP A 37 -14.17 -3.52 -4.03
CA TRP A 37 -14.97 -4.76 -4.09
C TRP A 37 -14.25 -5.99 -3.51
N ILE A 38 -12.91 -6.00 -3.56
CA ILE A 38 -12.09 -7.13 -3.09
C ILE A 38 -12.16 -7.21 -1.56
N LYS A 39 -12.15 -6.06 -0.88
CA LYS A 39 -12.29 -5.95 0.60
C LYS A 39 -13.61 -6.51 1.12
N LYS A 40 -14.65 -6.58 0.27
CA LYS A 40 -15.97 -7.10 0.65
C LYS A 40 -16.05 -8.62 0.65
N ILE A 41 -15.21 -9.30 -0.15
CA ILE A 41 -15.25 -10.76 -0.30
C ILE A 41 -14.33 -11.43 0.74
N TYR A 42 -13.22 -10.78 1.08
CA TYR A 42 -12.29 -11.25 2.11
C TYR A 42 -12.10 -10.13 3.15
N PRO A 43 -12.88 -10.12 4.24
CA PRO A 43 -12.65 -9.15 5.30
C PRO A 43 -11.22 -9.35 5.83
N PRO A 44 -10.41 -8.28 5.94
CA PRO A 44 -9.06 -8.41 6.47
C PRO A 44 -9.15 -8.96 7.89
N LYS A 45 -8.28 -9.92 8.20
CA LYS A 45 -8.16 -10.44 9.56
C LYS A 45 -7.75 -9.30 10.48
N LYS A 46 -8.30 -9.27 11.68
CA LYS A 46 -7.99 -8.23 12.66
C LYS A 46 -6.88 -8.68 13.59
N ILE A 47 -6.01 -7.74 13.97
CA ILE A 47 -4.91 -7.93 14.91
C ILE A 47 -5.05 -6.96 16.08
N HIS A 48 -4.61 -7.38 17.26
CA HIS A 48 -4.60 -6.59 18.48
C HIS A 48 -3.17 -6.25 18.85
N VAL A 49 -2.84 -4.97 18.83
CA VAL A 49 -1.50 -4.50 19.13
C VAL A 49 -1.56 -3.59 20.35
N ARG A 50 -0.69 -3.85 21.32
CA ARG A 50 -0.58 -3.02 22.51
C ARG A 50 0.55 -2.01 22.31
N ILE A 51 0.22 -0.73 22.38
CA ILE A 51 1.21 0.36 22.34
C ILE A 51 1.33 1.03 23.71
N SER A 52 2.57 1.33 24.08
CA SER A 52 2.92 1.96 25.36
C SER A 52 4.09 2.92 25.17
N GLY A 53 4.32 3.85 26.11
CA GLY A 53 5.44 4.79 26.06
C GLY A 53 5.06 6.21 25.60
N GLN A 54 5.91 6.86 24.80
CA GLN A 54 5.78 8.26 24.36
C GLN A 54 4.74 8.48 23.23
N VAL A 55 3.55 7.89 23.39
CA VAL A 55 2.39 8.13 22.52
C VAL A 55 1.35 9.00 23.23
N GLN A 56 0.49 9.66 22.45
CA GLN A 56 -0.59 10.47 23.00
C GLN A 56 -1.53 9.62 23.86
N ASN A 57 -2.04 8.51 23.31
CA ASN A 57 -2.98 7.63 24.00
C ASN A 57 -2.44 6.18 24.03
N PRO A 58 -1.71 5.76 25.08
CA PRO A 58 -1.26 4.38 25.23
C PRO A 58 -2.45 3.44 25.49
N GLY A 59 -2.39 2.22 24.96
CA GLY A 59 -3.51 1.28 25.04
C GLY A 59 -3.40 0.11 24.08
N VAL A 60 -4.50 -0.64 23.94
CA VAL A 60 -4.63 -1.73 22.97
C VAL A 60 -5.47 -1.23 21.80
N TYR A 61 -4.97 -1.42 20.58
CA TYR A 61 -5.63 -1.00 19.36
C TYR A 61 -5.92 -2.21 18.46
N GLU A 62 -7.12 -2.20 17.89
CA GLU A 62 -7.52 -3.15 16.85
C GLU A 62 -7.14 -2.58 15.47
N LEU A 63 -6.33 -3.35 14.73
CA LEU A 63 -5.83 -3.02 13.40
C LEU A 63 -6.14 -4.14 12.41
N GLU A 64 -6.01 -3.86 11.12
CA GLU A 64 -6.09 -4.88 10.07
C GLU A 64 -4.74 -5.61 9.95
N GLU A 65 -4.75 -6.89 9.59
CA GLU A 65 -3.54 -7.67 9.31
C GLU A 65 -2.78 -7.03 8.15
N GLY A 66 -1.46 -6.86 8.32
CA GLY A 66 -0.62 -6.07 7.41
C GLY A 66 -0.64 -4.56 7.69
N ALA A 67 -1.33 -4.09 8.74
CA ALA A 67 -1.22 -2.71 9.19
C ALA A 67 0.22 -2.39 9.61
N LYS A 68 0.65 -1.17 9.26
CA LYS A 68 2.00 -0.70 9.52
C LYS A 68 2.08 -0.01 10.87
N TYR A 69 3.30 0.11 11.38
CA TYR A 69 3.60 0.89 12.58
C TYR A 69 3.04 2.33 12.54
N SER A 70 3.08 2.97 11.37
CA SER A 70 2.50 4.29 11.13
C SER A 70 1.01 4.35 11.43
N ASP A 71 0.27 3.29 11.10
CA ASP A 71 -1.18 3.22 11.28
C ASP A 71 -1.53 3.13 12.77
N LEU A 72 -0.72 2.37 13.53
CA LEU A 72 -0.84 2.29 14.99
C LEU A 72 -0.56 3.64 15.66
N ILE A 73 0.51 4.34 15.24
CA ILE A 73 0.83 5.67 15.75
C ILE A 73 -0.31 6.65 15.46
N GLN A 74 -0.82 6.65 14.23
CA GLN A 74 -1.92 7.53 13.84
C GLN A 74 -3.18 7.25 14.67
N LYS A 75 -3.55 5.98 14.87
CA LYS A 75 -4.69 5.61 15.74
C LYS A 75 -4.45 5.98 17.21
N SER A 76 -3.21 5.95 17.68
CA SER A 76 -2.86 6.36 19.03
C SER A 76 -2.91 7.88 19.26
N GLY A 77 -3.20 8.67 18.21
CA GLY A 77 -3.27 10.13 18.27
C GLY A 77 -1.93 10.80 17.97
N GLY A 78 -0.93 10.06 17.51
CA GLY A 78 0.42 10.55 17.24
C GLY A 78 1.41 10.35 18.38
N LEU A 79 2.67 10.67 18.09
CA LEU A 79 3.77 10.61 19.06
C LEU A 79 3.80 11.87 19.92
N LYS A 80 4.19 11.75 21.19
CA LYS A 80 4.45 12.91 22.06
C LYS A 80 5.74 13.64 21.70
N ASN A 81 6.71 12.92 21.13
CA ASN A 81 7.97 13.47 20.62
C ASN A 81 8.18 13.02 19.18
N TYR A 82 8.53 13.97 18.31
CA TYR A 82 8.78 13.73 16.87
C TYR A 82 10.11 13.03 16.56
N ASN A 83 10.96 12.81 17.57
CA ASN A 83 12.29 12.22 17.41
C ASN A 83 12.29 10.69 17.38
N GLU A 84 11.12 10.05 17.39
CA GLU A 84 11.04 8.58 17.26
C GLU A 84 10.88 8.16 15.81
N GLU A 85 11.71 7.21 15.40
CA GLU A 85 11.74 6.68 14.05
C GLU A 85 10.52 5.77 13.81
N ILE A 86 9.68 6.17 12.84
CA ILE A 86 8.57 5.34 12.39
C ILE A 86 9.17 4.19 11.58
N GLN A 87 9.20 3.00 12.17
CA GLN A 87 9.66 1.80 11.50
C GLN A 87 8.62 1.37 10.46
N ASP A 88 9.02 1.14 9.20
CA ASP A 88 8.11 0.62 8.16
C ASP A 88 7.92 -0.90 8.30
N ILE A 89 7.53 -1.34 9.49
CA ILE A 89 7.37 -2.75 9.83
C ILE A 89 5.87 -3.05 9.97
N GLU A 90 5.47 -4.18 9.41
CA GLU A 90 4.13 -4.74 9.57
C GLU A 90 3.96 -5.28 11.00
N LEU A 91 2.83 -4.95 11.60
CA LEU A 91 2.52 -5.37 12.96
C LEU A 91 1.91 -6.77 12.96
N ILE A 92 2.27 -7.56 13.97
CA ILE A 92 1.70 -8.89 14.19
C ILE A 92 0.72 -8.89 15.36
N ASP A 93 -0.22 -9.83 15.34
CA ASP A 93 -1.21 -9.99 16.40
C ASP A 93 -0.54 -10.30 17.75
N GLY A 94 -0.98 -9.62 18.81
CA GLY A 94 -0.42 -9.74 20.16
C GLY A 94 0.90 -8.99 20.39
N GLN A 95 1.42 -8.26 19.40
CA GLN A 95 2.66 -7.52 19.54
C GLN A 95 2.55 -6.41 20.59
N ILE A 96 3.60 -6.29 21.40
CA ILE A 96 3.75 -5.19 22.36
C ILE A 96 4.78 -4.22 21.79
N VAL A 97 4.33 -3.01 21.51
CA VAL A 97 5.14 -1.91 21.00
C VAL A 97 5.41 -0.93 22.13
N ASN A 98 6.69 -0.62 22.35
CA ASN A 98 7.13 0.34 23.37
C ASN A 98 7.84 1.51 22.70
N ILE A 99 7.22 2.69 22.78
CA ILE A 99 7.64 3.94 22.15
C ILE A 99 8.53 4.69 23.14
N GLY A 100 9.81 4.86 22.78
CA GLY A 100 10.77 5.63 23.56
C GLY A 100 11.66 4.84 24.52
N LYS A 101 11.70 3.51 24.41
CA LYS A 101 12.69 2.69 25.13
C LYS A 101 13.79 2.24 24.18
N GLN A 102 14.84 3.07 24.08
CA GLN A 102 16.16 2.61 23.64
C GLN A 102 16.68 1.70 24.76
N GLU A 103 16.62 0.39 24.58
CA GLU A 103 17.41 -0.51 25.42
C GLU A 103 18.88 -0.21 25.09
N LYS A 104 19.58 0.31 26.09
CA LYS A 104 20.95 0.78 26.02
C LYS A 104 21.92 -0.39 25.99
#